data_AF-A0A9E8MZ94-F1
#
_entry.id   AF-A0A9E8MZ94-F1
#
_cell.length_a   1.000
_cell.length_b   1.000
_cell.length_c   1.000
_cell.angle_alpha   90.00
_cell.angle_beta   90.00
_cell.angle_gamma   90.00
#
_symmetry.space_group_name_H-M   'P 1'
#
loop_
_entity.id
_entity.type
_entity.pdbx_description
1 polymer ?
#
loop_
_entity_poly.entity_id
_entity_poly.type
_entity_poly.pdbx_seq_one_letter_code
_entity_poly.pdbx_strand_id
1 'polypeptide(L)'
;MGAINQVCPTCNGKRFKAEVLRVHYNHKNSATIYNLSIEAAYDFFSEEKKITAILNLMIQLGLGYLKLGQPSNTLSGGEAQRIKLAKHFAKNSKQTLLVLEEPSIGLHHQNVRQLLEALHQLKQQAAGILCFENHPLFQEACDIWIDNALEVEPMPLKEEPPQQRDLISIRGARTHTLKDLDLEFPKHQLSVVTGVSGSGKSSLVIDTLHGYGLQEMTKQFSTYQQSRVGVNFQFEVDAIEGLTPSICITRKQKNESQRSDIAKQTGVDKILRFAFSRKAQYEGEQLSASHFSNNHDLGKCAVCDGLGQELLPDLNKLVLDPDKSISRGVFAHNKVIGYYGDPAGQHMAILKAVSDAHGFSLETPFNRLTATQKVVLLHGTGDHIWEANWVYQTKTRAGTQALRRPWKGLFQYLQDEYYNTRKNKNISALTALFSHQACSHCEGSGLKPERLRFRIGGQSIQAIKSMNFRALGEWLAQSANRDKGVDKKLLFKMEPHLYNTIARAKDLHIDHLQLNRKSTTLSGGENQRVALIKQLKSPLKGITYLLDEPSAGLSQENIPRLDSHFERVDR
;
A
#
# COMPACT_ATOMS: atom_id res chain seq x y z
N MET A 1 5.99 9.15 9.95
CA MET A 1 4.97 10.19 9.66
C MET A 1 3.75 9.88 10.50
N GLY A 2 3.51 10.67 11.55
CA GLY A 2 2.31 10.55 12.38
C GLY A 2 1.09 10.85 11.53
N ALA A 3 0.22 9.86 11.36
CA ALA A 3 -1.09 10.09 10.79
C ALA A 3 -1.86 11.01 11.76
N ILE A 4 -2.17 12.23 11.34
CA ILE A 4 -3.15 13.05 12.04
C ILE A 4 -4.47 12.27 11.91
N ASN A 5 -4.93 11.69 13.00
CA ASN A 5 -6.22 10.99 13.05
C ASN A 5 -7.33 12.02 12.84
N GLN A 6 -7.74 12.26 11.59
CA GLN A 6 -8.91 13.08 11.31
C GLN A 6 -10.17 12.32 11.73
N VAL A 7 -11.04 13.01 12.48
CA VAL A 7 -12.32 12.46 12.91
C VAL A 7 -13.18 12.20 11.67
N CYS A 8 -13.59 10.95 11.46
CA CYS A 8 -14.43 10.58 10.33
C CYS A 8 -15.75 11.36 10.38
N PRO A 9 -16.17 12.09 9.33
CA PRO A 9 -17.37 12.92 9.37
C PRO A 9 -18.67 12.12 9.42
N THR A 10 -18.65 10.86 8.97
CA THR A 10 -19.83 9.99 8.97
C THR A 10 -20.14 9.39 10.34
N CYS A 11 -19.11 8.88 11.05
CA CYS A 11 -19.31 8.31 12.38
C CYS A 11 -18.91 9.25 13.52
N ASN A 12 -18.38 10.43 13.19
CA ASN A 12 -17.82 11.42 14.11
C ASN A 12 -16.85 10.80 15.14
N GLY A 13 -15.99 9.89 14.67
CA GLY A 13 -15.00 9.19 15.51
C GLY A 13 -15.54 7.99 16.29
N LYS A 14 -16.84 7.65 16.18
CA LYS A 14 -17.46 6.54 16.92
C LYS A 14 -17.11 5.14 16.38
N ARG A 15 -16.67 5.03 15.12
CA ARG A 15 -16.21 3.77 14.47
C ARG A 15 -17.26 2.65 14.32
N PHE A 16 -18.52 2.90 14.67
CA PHE A 16 -19.63 1.94 14.54
C PHE A 16 -20.76 2.50 13.65
N LYS A 17 -21.55 1.61 13.03
CA LYS A 17 -22.77 1.97 12.29
C LYS A 17 -23.86 2.46 13.26
N ALA A 18 -24.77 3.29 12.79
CA ALA A 18 -25.88 3.82 13.59
C ALA A 18 -26.76 2.70 14.21
N GLU A 19 -26.97 1.61 13.48
CA GLU A 19 -27.72 0.44 13.95
C GLU A 19 -27.05 -0.25 15.17
N VAL A 20 -25.72 -0.35 15.15
CA VAL A 20 -24.94 -0.97 16.25
C VAL A 20 -25.00 -0.12 17.51
N LEU A 21 -25.01 1.21 17.36
CA LEU A 21 -25.08 2.15 18.49
C LEU A 21 -26.42 2.15 19.22
N ARG A 22 -27.45 1.46 18.68
CA ARG A 22 -28.74 1.27 19.35
C ARG A 22 -28.68 0.19 20.44
N VAL A 23 -27.68 -0.69 20.40
CA VAL A 23 -27.49 -1.73 21.41
C VAL A 23 -26.78 -1.13 22.62
N HIS A 24 -27.37 -1.33 23.79
CA HIS A 24 -26.87 -0.82 25.06
C HIS A 24 -26.54 -1.98 26.01
N TYR A 25 -25.41 -1.86 26.70
CA TYR A 25 -25.01 -2.70 27.82
C TYR A 25 -24.87 -1.79 29.04
N ASN A 26 -25.55 -2.09 30.15
CA ASN A 26 -25.60 -1.24 31.35
C ASN A 26 -25.73 0.25 31.03
N HIS A 27 -26.73 0.59 30.19
CA HIS A 27 -27.06 1.96 29.77
C HIS A 27 -26.00 2.69 28.91
N LYS A 28 -24.94 2.02 28.44
CA LYS A 28 -23.94 2.58 27.52
C LYS A 28 -23.89 1.77 26.22
N ASN A 29 -23.74 2.45 25.08
CA ASN A 29 -23.45 1.78 23.80
C ASN A 29 -21.94 1.55 23.63
N SER A 30 -21.56 0.78 22.61
CA SER A 30 -20.15 0.43 22.35
C SER A 30 -19.24 1.66 22.23
N ALA A 31 -19.64 2.70 21.51
CA ALA A 31 -18.82 3.91 21.36
C ALA A 31 -18.57 4.61 22.70
N THR A 32 -19.58 4.68 23.57
CA THR A 32 -19.43 5.26 24.92
C THR A 32 -18.51 4.40 25.79
N ILE A 33 -18.62 3.07 25.73
CA ILE A 33 -17.75 2.14 26.48
C ILE A 33 -16.30 2.29 26.03
N TYR A 34 -16.03 2.33 24.73
CA TYR A 34 -14.67 2.51 24.20
C TYR A 34 -14.04 3.88 24.55
N ASN A 35 -14.85 4.86 24.98
CA ASN A 35 -14.36 6.16 25.39
C ASN A 35 -14.12 6.28 26.90
N LEU A 36 -14.45 5.25 27.69
CA LEU A 36 -14.10 5.16 29.10
C LEU A 36 -12.58 5.03 29.27
N SER A 37 -12.04 5.66 30.31
CA SER A 37 -10.71 5.33 30.82
C SER A 37 -10.70 3.90 31.35
N ILE A 38 -9.54 3.29 31.48
CA ILE A 38 -9.39 1.95 32.06
C ILE A 38 -9.93 1.92 33.51
N GLU A 39 -9.70 2.97 34.29
CA GLU A 39 -10.30 3.14 35.63
C GLU A 39 -11.83 3.19 35.58
N ALA A 40 -12.41 4.05 34.75
CA ALA A 40 -13.86 4.14 34.63
C ALA A 40 -14.49 2.85 34.07
N ALA A 41 -13.74 2.13 33.22
CA ALA A 41 -14.15 0.83 32.72
C ALA A 41 -14.09 -0.25 33.80
N TYR A 42 -13.11 -0.19 34.71
CA TYR A 42 -12.99 -1.13 35.83
C TYR A 42 -14.24 -1.07 36.71
N ASP A 43 -14.68 0.15 37.06
CA ASP A 43 -15.92 0.35 37.83
C ASP A 43 -17.17 -0.09 37.04
N PHE A 44 -17.22 0.25 35.75
CA PHE A 44 -18.35 -0.08 34.87
C PHE A 44 -18.53 -1.60 34.66
N PHE A 45 -17.44 -2.36 34.63
CA PHE A 45 -17.43 -3.82 34.48
C PHE A 45 -17.25 -4.53 35.83
N SER A 46 -17.65 -3.93 36.95
CA SER A 46 -17.48 -4.51 38.30
C SER A 46 -18.09 -5.91 38.47
N GLU A 47 -19.17 -6.22 37.75
CA GLU A 47 -19.82 -7.55 37.78
C GLU A 47 -19.10 -8.60 36.91
N GLU A 48 -18.22 -8.19 35.99
CA GLU A 48 -17.59 -9.04 34.98
C GLU A 48 -16.15 -9.41 35.36
N LYS A 49 -16.01 -10.36 36.29
CA LYS A 49 -14.73 -10.76 36.92
C LYS A 49 -13.54 -10.91 35.97
N LYS A 50 -13.75 -11.48 34.77
CA LYS A 50 -12.68 -11.67 33.77
C LYS A 50 -12.17 -10.35 33.20
N ILE A 51 -13.06 -9.39 32.97
CA ILE A 51 -12.74 -8.06 32.45
C ILE A 51 -12.08 -7.24 33.55
N THR A 52 -12.69 -7.23 34.75
CA THR A 52 -12.19 -6.54 35.94
C THR A 52 -10.76 -6.94 36.28
N ALA A 53 -10.41 -8.23 36.18
CA ALA A 53 -9.05 -8.72 36.41
C ALA A 53 -8.02 -8.11 35.43
N ILE A 54 -8.36 -8.03 34.14
CA ILE A 54 -7.48 -7.43 33.12
C ILE A 54 -7.35 -5.93 33.33
N LEU A 55 -8.46 -5.24 33.62
CA LEU A 55 -8.46 -3.80 33.84
C LEU A 55 -7.68 -3.42 35.11
N ASN A 56 -7.84 -4.18 36.21
CA ASN A 56 -7.08 -3.98 37.44
C ASN A 56 -5.58 -4.05 37.19
N LEU A 57 -5.15 -5.06 36.43
CA LEU A 57 -3.75 -5.23 36.08
C LEU A 57 -3.24 -4.05 35.25
N MET A 58 -4.03 -3.54 34.31
CA MET A 58 -3.66 -2.34 33.56
C MET A 58 -3.56 -1.10 34.46
N ILE A 59 -4.42 -0.97 35.47
CA ILE A 59 -4.35 0.10 36.48
C ILE A 59 -3.05 -0.02 37.29
N GLN A 60 -2.71 -1.22 37.77
CA GLN A 60 -1.47 -1.49 38.50
C GLN A 60 -0.21 -1.15 37.69
N LEU A 61 -0.27 -1.31 36.36
CA LEU A 61 0.80 -0.91 35.45
C LEU A 61 0.77 0.59 35.10
N GLY A 62 -0.01 1.41 35.82
CA GLY A 62 -0.08 2.86 35.63
C GLY A 62 -0.76 3.29 34.33
N LEU A 63 -1.66 2.47 33.77
CA LEU A 63 -2.38 2.75 32.51
C LEU A 63 -3.83 3.21 32.72
N GLY A 64 -4.24 3.47 33.96
CA GLY A 64 -5.63 3.78 34.33
C GLY A 64 -6.29 4.91 33.55
N TYR A 65 -5.51 5.94 33.18
CA TYR A 65 -5.98 7.11 32.42
C TYR A 65 -6.24 6.84 30.93
N LEU A 66 -5.69 5.76 30.36
CA LEU A 66 -5.85 5.45 28.94
C LEU A 66 -7.28 5.05 28.63
N LYS A 67 -7.76 5.39 27.43
CA LYS A 67 -9.09 4.98 26.98
C LYS A 67 -9.05 3.60 26.34
N LEU A 68 -10.09 2.78 26.56
CA LEU A 68 -10.19 1.44 25.95
C LEU A 68 -10.09 1.46 24.40
N GLY A 69 -10.61 2.52 23.77
CA GLY A 69 -10.61 2.72 22.32
C GLY A 69 -9.43 3.51 21.77
N GLN A 70 -8.45 3.85 22.62
CA GLN A 70 -7.30 4.66 22.23
C GLN A 70 -6.51 3.95 21.11
N PRO A 71 -6.27 4.62 19.98
CA PRO A 71 -5.48 4.03 18.90
C PRO A 71 -4.05 3.70 19.36
N SER A 72 -3.54 2.51 19.02
CA SER A 72 -2.21 2.07 19.46
C SER A 72 -1.05 2.93 18.90
N ASN A 73 -1.29 3.66 17.81
CA ASN A 73 -0.32 4.58 17.22
C ASN A 73 -0.24 5.94 17.94
N THR A 74 -1.10 6.21 18.92
CA THR A 74 -1.05 7.42 19.75
C THR A 74 -0.45 7.15 21.14
N LEU A 75 -0.03 5.91 21.42
CA LEU A 75 0.58 5.54 22.67
C LEU A 75 2.06 5.94 22.69
N SER A 76 2.56 6.34 23.86
CA SER A 76 3.98 6.49 24.09
C SER A 76 4.69 5.12 24.10
N GLY A 77 6.01 5.12 23.96
CA GLY A 77 6.82 3.89 24.03
C GLY A 77 6.58 3.12 25.33
N GLY A 78 6.64 3.82 26.48
CA GLY A 78 6.41 3.24 27.81
C GLY A 78 4.98 2.72 28.00
N GLU A 79 3.96 3.43 27.51
CA GLU A 79 2.56 2.96 27.54
C GLU A 79 2.41 1.65 26.75
N ALA A 80 2.96 1.60 25.54
CA ALA A 80 2.88 0.41 24.70
C ALA A 80 3.61 -0.79 25.32
N GLN A 81 4.74 -0.56 25.98
CA GLN A 81 5.50 -1.59 26.69
C GLN A 81 4.72 -2.14 27.88
N ARG A 82 4.11 -1.28 28.70
CA ARG A 82 3.29 -1.69 29.85
C ARG A 82 2.02 -2.44 29.43
N ILE A 83 1.40 -2.10 28.29
CA ILE A 83 0.31 -2.90 27.72
C ILE A 83 0.79 -4.32 27.34
N LYS A 84 2.00 -4.47 26.80
CA LYS A 84 2.57 -5.80 26.48
C LYS A 84 2.85 -6.62 27.74
N LEU A 85 3.26 -5.97 28.84
CA LEU A 85 3.41 -6.63 30.14
C LEU A 85 2.08 -7.23 30.60
N ALA A 86 0.97 -6.50 30.49
CA ALA A 86 -0.35 -6.99 30.91
C ALA A 86 -0.74 -8.34 30.26
N LYS A 87 -0.33 -8.57 29.01
CA LYS A 87 -0.56 -9.84 28.29
C LYS A 87 0.21 -11.02 28.88
N HIS A 88 1.38 -10.76 29.49
CA HIS A 88 2.23 -11.80 30.08
C HIS A 88 1.76 -12.23 31.47
N PHE A 89 1.27 -11.32 32.31
CA PHE A 89 0.58 -11.67 33.56
C PHE A 89 -0.63 -12.59 33.34
N ALA A 90 -1.30 -12.49 32.19
CA ALA A 90 -2.42 -13.37 31.84
C ALA A 90 -1.99 -14.81 31.46
N LYS A 91 -0.69 -15.08 31.28
CA LYS A 91 -0.14 -16.38 30.89
C LYS A 91 0.97 -16.81 31.85
N ASN A 92 0.67 -17.77 32.73
CA ASN A 92 1.67 -18.39 33.59
C ASN A 92 2.70 -19.18 32.76
N SER A 93 3.95 -18.74 32.75
CA SER A 93 5.05 -19.43 32.05
C SER A 93 6.36 -19.27 32.82
N LYS A 94 6.66 -20.26 33.67
CA LYS A 94 7.90 -20.32 34.45
C LYS A 94 9.18 -20.51 33.62
N GLN A 95 9.04 -20.66 32.30
CA GLN A 95 10.17 -20.83 31.36
C GLN A 95 10.52 -19.53 30.61
N THR A 96 9.84 -18.42 30.90
CA THR A 96 10.02 -17.16 30.17
C THR A 96 10.88 -16.18 30.97
N LEU A 97 12.02 -15.78 30.42
CA LEU A 97 12.82 -14.65 30.90
C LEU A 97 12.25 -13.36 30.29
N LEU A 98 11.93 -12.37 31.13
CA LEU A 98 11.45 -11.07 30.68
C LEU A 98 12.60 -10.08 30.68
N VAL A 99 12.82 -9.40 29.55
CA VAL A 99 13.84 -8.35 29.40
C VAL A 99 13.11 -7.03 29.15
N LEU A 100 13.28 -6.06 30.04
CA LEU A 100 12.56 -4.78 30.06
C LEU A 100 13.54 -3.62 29.92
N GLU A 101 13.28 -2.72 29.00
CA GLU A 101 14.06 -1.50 28.76
C GLU A 101 13.27 -0.29 29.28
N GLU A 102 13.81 0.45 30.26
CA GLU A 102 13.24 1.66 30.87
C GLU A 102 11.72 1.62 31.16
N PRO A 103 11.21 0.60 31.88
CA PRO A 103 9.77 0.45 32.10
C PRO A 103 9.15 1.60 32.92
N SER A 104 9.96 2.36 33.67
CA SER A 104 9.53 3.53 34.44
C SER A 104 9.28 4.79 33.59
N ILE A 105 9.67 4.80 32.32
CA ILE A 105 9.64 6.00 31.49
C ILE A 105 8.23 6.63 31.40
N GLY A 106 8.17 7.93 31.66
CA GLY A 106 6.94 8.72 31.63
C GLY A 106 5.98 8.47 32.80
N LEU A 107 6.39 7.75 33.84
CA LEU A 107 5.60 7.56 35.06
C LEU A 107 5.96 8.58 36.14
N HIS A 108 4.95 9.02 36.88
CA HIS A 108 5.15 9.74 38.14
C HIS A 108 5.69 8.78 39.21
N HIS A 109 6.46 9.30 40.17
CA HIS A 109 7.15 8.51 41.21
C HIS A 109 6.23 7.53 41.96
N GLN A 110 4.97 7.91 42.22
CA GLN A 110 3.97 7.03 42.84
C GLN A 110 3.59 5.82 41.95
N ASN A 111 3.48 6.02 40.63
CA ASN A 111 3.15 4.96 39.68
C ASN A 111 4.35 4.03 39.42
N VAL A 112 5.57 4.53 39.61
CA VAL A 112 6.79 3.70 39.57
C VAL A 112 6.77 2.65 40.68
N ARG A 113 6.27 2.99 41.89
CA ARG A 113 6.10 2.02 42.98
C ARG A 113 5.07 0.94 42.64
N GLN A 114 3.94 1.31 42.07
CA GLN A 114 2.91 0.36 41.63
C GLN A 114 3.44 -0.59 40.54
N LEU A 115 4.25 -0.07 39.61
CA LEU A 115 4.93 -0.87 38.61
C LEU A 115 5.91 -1.87 39.25
N LEU A 116 6.70 -1.45 40.23
CA LEU A 116 7.61 -2.34 40.97
C LEU A 116 6.86 -3.46 41.69
N GLU A 117 5.76 -3.14 42.38
CA GLU A 117 4.89 -4.13 43.02
C GLU A 117 4.35 -5.15 42.01
N ALA A 118 3.91 -4.69 40.83
CA ALA A 118 3.46 -5.57 39.76
C ALA A 118 4.62 -6.47 39.26
N LEU A 119 5.80 -5.91 39.03
CA LEU A 119 6.97 -6.69 38.59
C LEU A 119 7.39 -7.73 39.63
N HIS A 120 7.32 -7.42 40.93
CA HIS A 120 7.56 -8.38 42.02
C HIS A 120 6.53 -9.51 42.05
N GLN A 121 5.26 -9.23 41.74
CA GLN A 121 4.25 -10.28 41.58
C GLN A 121 4.56 -11.17 40.37
N LEU A 122 4.96 -10.56 39.24
CA LEU A 122 5.29 -11.28 38.01
C LEU A 122 6.57 -12.13 38.14
N LYS A 123 7.51 -11.70 38.98
CA LYS A 123 8.76 -12.42 39.28
C LYS A 123 8.50 -13.87 39.67
N GLN A 124 7.44 -14.15 40.43
CA GLN A 124 7.09 -15.52 40.86
C GLN A 124 6.50 -16.40 39.73
N GLN A 125 6.08 -15.77 38.63
CA GLN A 125 5.38 -16.42 37.51
C GLN A 125 6.25 -16.55 36.25
N ALA A 126 7.43 -15.90 36.22
CA ALA A 126 8.42 -15.93 35.15
C ALA A 126 9.67 -16.72 35.56
N ALA A 127 10.54 -17.04 34.60
CA ALA A 127 11.88 -17.59 34.89
C ALA A 127 12.79 -16.55 35.55
N GLY A 128 12.55 -15.27 35.22
CA GLY A 128 13.28 -14.13 35.75
C GLY A 128 12.86 -12.84 35.05
N ILE A 129 13.27 -11.70 35.61
CA ILE A 129 13.06 -10.37 35.03
C ILE A 129 14.40 -9.65 35.04
N LEU A 130 14.89 -9.24 33.87
CA LEU A 130 16.06 -8.38 33.69
C LEU A 130 15.57 -7.00 33.24
N CYS A 131 15.90 -5.96 33.99
CA CYS A 131 15.51 -4.58 33.70
C CYS A 131 16.74 -3.71 33.45
N PHE A 132 16.72 -2.95 32.36
CA PHE A 132 17.62 -1.83 32.13
C PHE A 132 16.90 -0.57 32.61
N GLU A 133 17.32 -0.02 33.75
CA GLU A 133 16.61 1.08 34.39
C GLU A 133 17.56 1.94 35.22
N ASN A 134 17.37 3.25 35.19
CA ASN A 134 18.20 4.22 35.92
C ASN A 134 17.45 4.87 37.10
N HIS A 135 16.16 4.57 37.27
CA HIS A 135 15.34 5.15 38.32
C HIS A 135 15.77 4.66 39.72
N PRO A 136 16.00 5.55 40.72
CA PRO A 136 16.47 5.17 42.06
C PRO A 136 15.64 4.10 42.77
N LEU A 137 14.30 4.19 42.70
CA LEU A 137 13.41 3.16 43.25
C LEU A 137 13.65 1.75 42.69
N PHE A 138 14.09 1.61 41.43
CA PHE A 138 14.43 0.29 40.87
C PHE A 138 15.74 -0.24 41.44
N GLN A 139 16.72 0.63 41.71
CA GLN A 139 17.97 0.26 42.36
C GLN A 139 17.71 -0.25 43.78
N GLU A 140 16.84 0.44 44.53
CA GLU A 140 16.47 0.05 45.90
C GLU A 140 15.63 -1.25 45.96
N ALA A 141 14.76 -1.49 44.97
CA ALA A 141 13.78 -2.57 45.00
C ALA A 141 14.19 -3.84 44.23
N CYS A 142 15.34 -3.83 43.54
CA CYS A 142 15.80 -4.99 42.79
C CYS A 142 16.45 -6.05 43.70
N ASP A 143 16.42 -7.30 43.27
CA ASP A 143 17.09 -8.39 43.99
C ASP A 143 18.61 -8.39 43.77
N ILE A 144 19.02 -8.01 42.56
CA ILE A 144 20.41 -7.91 42.14
C ILE A 144 20.53 -6.61 41.35
N TRP A 145 21.36 -5.71 41.85
CA TRP A 145 21.75 -4.50 41.15
C TRP A 145 23.13 -4.69 40.52
N ILE A 146 23.25 -4.40 39.23
CA ILE A 146 24.53 -4.42 38.51
C ILE A 146 24.80 -3.00 38.04
N ASP A 147 25.85 -2.39 38.58
CA ASP A 147 26.36 -1.12 38.07
C ASP A 147 27.34 -1.38 36.92
N ASN A 148 26.87 -1.14 35.70
CA ASN A 148 27.69 -1.27 34.49
C ASN A 148 28.66 -0.09 34.28
N ALA A 149 28.76 0.83 35.25
CA ALA A 149 29.77 1.88 35.31
C ALA A 149 31.01 1.48 36.14
N LEU A 150 31.07 0.26 36.69
CA LEU A 150 32.32 -0.27 37.24
C LEU A 150 33.39 -0.23 36.15
N GLU A 151 34.52 0.42 36.44
CA GLU A 151 35.67 0.51 35.54
C GLU A 151 36.10 -0.90 35.12
N VAL A 152 35.65 -1.32 33.94
CA VAL A 152 36.37 -2.32 33.17
C VAL A 152 37.66 -1.63 32.78
N GLU A 153 38.82 -2.21 33.13
CA GLU A 153 40.09 -1.73 32.57
C GLU A 153 39.86 -1.52 31.07
N PRO A 154 40.11 -0.31 30.54
CA PRO A 154 39.79 -0.02 29.15
C PRO A 154 40.55 -1.03 28.32
N MET A 155 39.82 -2.03 27.83
CA MET A 155 40.34 -2.95 26.84
C MET A 155 40.74 -2.01 25.71
N PRO A 156 42.04 -1.91 25.37
CA PRO A 156 42.48 -0.93 24.41
C PRO A 156 41.58 -1.11 23.21
N LEU A 157 40.84 -0.05 22.86
CA LEU A 157 40.10 -0.03 21.60
C LEU A 157 41.17 -0.31 20.57
N LYS A 158 41.15 -1.54 20.04
CA LYS A 158 42.03 -1.94 18.95
C LYS A 158 41.71 -0.89 17.90
N GLU A 159 42.65 0.02 17.65
CA GLU A 159 42.56 0.87 16.48
C GLU A 159 42.39 -0.11 15.33
N GLU A 160 41.16 -0.19 14.79
CA GLU A 160 40.95 -1.01 13.62
C GLU A 160 41.95 -0.48 12.60
N PRO A 161 42.85 -1.33 12.07
CA PRO A 161 43.73 -0.90 11.00
C PRO A 161 42.85 -0.23 9.96
N PRO A 162 43.26 0.91 9.40
CA PRO A 162 42.40 1.72 8.53
C PRO A 162 41.77 0.76 7.52
N GLN A 163 40.46 0.50 7.67
CA GLN A 163 39.74 -0.46 6.82
C GLN A 163 40.22 -0.21 5.41
N GLN A 164 40.71 -1.23 4.70
CA GLN A 164 41.11 -1.08 3.31
C GLN A 164 39.94 -0.43 2.58
N ARG A 165 40.05 0.90 2.36
CA ARG A 165 38.86 1.73 2.08
C ARG A 165 38.28 1.41 0.72
N ASP A 166 39.01 0.62 -0.07
CA ASP A 166 38.78 0.38 -1.48
C ASP A 166 38.34 -1.06 -1.79
N LEU A 167 38.15 -1.93 -0.79
CA LEU A 167 37.69 -3.32 -1.01
C LEU A 167 36.45 -3.66 -0.18
N ILE A 168 35.61 -4.55 -0.71
CA ILE A 168 34.54 -5.24 -0.01
C ILE A 168 34.97 -6.70 0.13
N SER A 169 35.25 -7.16 1.34
CA SER A 169 35.67 -8.54 1.61
C SER A 169 34.50 -9.35 2.19
N ILE A 170 34.32 -10.57 1.71
CA ILE A 170 33.30 -11.52 2.14
C ILE A 170 34.04 -12.80 2.53
N ARG A 171 33.80 -13.30 3.75
CA ARG A 171 34.39 -14.54 4.27
C ARG A 171 33.30 -15.52 4.69
N GLY A 172 33.43 -16.75 4.23
CA GLY A 172 32.56 -17.87 4.61
C GLY A 172 31.09 -17.68 4.27
N ALA A 173 30.76 -17.16 3.08
CA ALA A 173 29.37 -17.00 2.67
C ALA A 173 28.71 -18.36 2.34
N ARG A 174 27.65 -18.70 3.08
CA ARG A 174 26.93 -19.99 3.05
C ARG A 174 25.42 -19.86 2.85
N THR A 175 24.90 -18.64 2.67
CA THR A 175 23.46 -18.40 2.44
C THR A 175 22.89 -19.27 1.31
N HIS A 176 21.86 -20.07 1.62
CA HIS A 176 21.18 -20.97 0.69
C HIS A 176 22.10 -22.02 0.04
N THR A 177 22.53 -21.77 -1.21
CA THR A 177 23.31 -22.71 -2.03
C THR A 177 24.79 -22.37 -2.08
N LEU A 178 25.22 -21.31 -1.39
CA LEU A 178 26.63 -20.89 -1.35
C LEU A 178 27.45 -21.90 -0.55
N LYS A 179 28.66 -22.18 -1.02
CA LYS A 179 29.54 -23.23 -0.47
C LYS A 179 30.76 -22.62 0.20
N ASP A 180 30.52 -21.88 1.29
CA ASP A 180 31.58 -21.29 2.11
C ASP A 180 32.54 -20.41 1.30
N LEU A 181 31.95 -19.42 0.62
CA LEU A 181 32.67 -18.61 -0.35
C LEU A 181 33.40 -17.44 0.29
N ASP A 182 34.66 -17.29 -0.10
CA ASP A 182 35.52 -16.15 0.18
C ASP A 182 35.72 -15.32 -1.10
N LEU A 183 35.38 -14.03 -1.05
CA LEU A 183 35.39 -13.14 -2.22
C LEU A 183 35.81 -11.73 -1.85
N GLU A 184 36.43 -11.03 -2.80
CA GLU A 184 36.80 -9.62 -2.67
C GLU A 184 36.33 -8.84 -3.90
N PHE A 185 35.67 -7.70 -3.68
CA PHE A 185 35.24 -6.78 -4.72
C PHE A 185 35.91 -5.42 -4.56
N PRO A 186 36.57 -4.86 -5.60
CA PRO A 186 37.08 -3.50 -5.55
C PRO A 186 35.92 -2.51 -5.56
N LYS A 187 36.01 -1.47 -4.72
CA LYS A 187 35.10 -0.32 -4.73
C LYS A 187 35.41 0.57 -5.92
N HIS A 188 34.45 1.42 -6.28
CA HIS A 188 34.55 2.35 -7.42
C HIS A 188 34.75 1.64 -8.78
N GLN A 189 34.32 0.38 -8.87
CA GLN A 189 34.39 -0.41 -10.09
C GLN A 189 33.09 -1.18 -10.32
N LEU A 190 32.77 -1.42 -11.59
CA LEU A 190 31.67 -2.29 -12.00
C LEU A 190 32.10 -3.76 -11.87
N SER A 191 31.63 -4.43 -10.82
CA SER A 191 31.82 -5.88 -10.62
C SER A 191 30.62 -6.67 -11.14
N VAL A 192 30.85 -7.72 -11.93
CA VAL A 192 29.79 -8.55 -12.53
C VAL A 192 29.91 -9.99 -12.07
N VAL A 193 28.85 -10.52 -11.43
CA VAL A 193 28.77 -11.93 -11.01
C VAL A 193 28.03 -12.73 -12.08
N THR A 194 28.71 -13.67 -12.72
CA THR A 194 28.15 -14.55 -13.76
C THR A 194 27.97 -15.98 -13.26
N GLY A 195 27.18 -16.78 -13.97
CA GLY A 195 26.95 -18.19 -13.65
C GLY A 195 25.60 -18.72 -14.14
N VAL A 196 25.48 -20.04 -14.25
CA VAL A 196 24.23 -20.71 -14.68
C VAL A 196 23.06 -20.43 -13.72
N SER A 197 21.82 -20.64 -14.19
CA SER A 197 20.65 -20.51 -13.30
C SER A 197 20.79 -21.43 -12.09
N GLY A 198 20.45 -20.93 -10.89
CA GLY A 198 20.61 -21.67 -9.64
C GLY A 198 22.04 -21.72 -9.07
N SER A 199 23.03 -21.08 -9.69
CA SER A 199 24.42 -21.06 -9.19
C SER A 199 24.65 -20.25 -7.90
N GLY A 200 23.60 -19.66 -7.31
CA GLY A 200 23.71 -18.85 -6.08
C GLY A 200 23.94 -17.35 -6.29
N LYS A 201 23.88 -16.81 -7.52
CA LYS A 201 24.09 -15.36 -7.79
C LYS A 201 23.20 -14.45 -6.94
N SER A 202 21.89 -14.72 -6.92
CA SER A 202 20.94 -13.95 -6.13
C SER A 202 21.16 -14.15 -4.62
N SER A 203 21.56 -15.36 -4.20
CA SER A 203 21.90 -15.65 -2.81
C SER A 203 23.10 -14.84 -2.33
N LEU A 204 24.10 -14.65 -3.18
CA LEU A 204 25.26 -13.81 -2.88
C LEU A 204 24.90 -12.31 -2.87
N VAL A 205 24.32 -11.80 -3.96
CA VAL A 205 24.12 -10.36 -4.16
C VAL A 205 22.95 -9.81 -3.34
N ILE A 206 21.81 -10.52 -3.34
CA ILE A 206 20.56 -10.03 -2.73
C ILE A 206 20.45 -10.54 -1.30
N ASP A 207 20.50 -11.85 -1.10
CA ASP A 207 20.19 -12.40 0.22
C ASP A 207 21.33 -12.18 1.23
N THR A 208 22.59 -12.26 0.77
CA THR A 208 23.78 -12.05 1.61
C THR A 208 24.21 -10.58 1.66
N LEU A 209 24.70 -10.01 0.56
CA LEU A 209 25.27 -8.65 0.55
C LEU A 209 24.22 -7.57 0.85
N HIS A 210 23.09 -7.57 0.14
CA HIS A 210 22.05 -6.58 0.42
C HIS A 210 21.40 -6.80 1.79
N GLY A 211 21.15 -8.06 2.17
CA GLY A 211 20.64 -8.42 3.49
C GLY A 211 21.52 -7.90 4.63
N TYR A 212 22.82 -8.17 4.57
CA TYR A 212 23.81 -7.67 5.53
C TYR A 212 23.86 -6.14 5.56
N GLY A 213 24.02 -5.50 4.40
CA GLY A 213 24.08 -4.04 4.32
C GLY A 213 22.82 -3.34 4.85
N LEU A 214 21.64 -3.93 4.64
CA LEU A 214 20.39 -3.42 5.17
C LEU A 214 20.27 -3.63 6.69
N GLN A 215 20.74 -4.76 7.21
CA GLN A 215 20.78 -5.02 8.65
C GLN A 215 21.71 -4.05 9.37
N GLU A 216 22.93 -3.85 8.87
CA GLU A 216 23.89 -2.89 9.46
C GLU A 216 23.35 -1.47 9.41
N MET A 217 22.76 -1.04 8.28
CA MET A 217 22.11 0.26 8.19
C MET A 217 20.95 0.39 9.19
N THR A 218 20.20 -0.70 9.41
CA THR A 218 19.07 -0.69 10.34
C THR A 218 19.49 -0.55 11.79
N LYS A 219 20.66 -1.07 12.19
CA LYS A 219 21.23 -0.88 13.54
C LYS A 219 21.45 0.60 13.88
N GLN A 220 21.63 1.46 12.88
CA GLN A 220 21.77 2.91 13.09
C GLN A 220 20.44 3.62 13.40
N PHE A 221 19.30 2.97 13.18
CA PHE A 221 17.99 3.52 13.54
C PHE A 221 17.65 3.27 15.01
N SER A 222 16.71 4.05 15.55
CA SER A 222 16.19 3.82 16.91
C SER A 222 15.56 2.43 17.07
N THR A 223 15.57 1.86 18.28
CA THR A 223 14.99 0.54 18.62
C THR A 223 13.54 0.39 18.12
N TYR A 224 12.74 1.46 18.23
CA TYR A 224 11.38 1.50 17.69
C TYR A 224 11.34 1.34 16.16
N GLN A 225 12.21 2.05 15.44
CA GLN A 225 12.29 1.93 13.99
C GLN A 225 12.78 0.56 13.57
N GLN A 226 13.82 0.02 14.23
CA GLN A 226 14.33 -1.33 13.99
C GLN A 226 13.22 -2.38 14.05
N SER A 227 12.35 -2.32 15.08
CA SER A 227 11.21 -3.23 15.24
C SER A 227 10.17 -3.16 14.11
N ARG A 228 10.15 -2.08 13.32
CA ARG A 228 9.19 -1.84 12.23
C ARG A 228 9.75 -2.07 10.83
N VAL A 229 11.06 -1.96 10.64
CA VAL A 229 11.68 -2.22 9.31
C VAL A 229 11.48 -3.68 8.91
N GLY A 230 11.33 -4.60 9.87
CA GLY A 230 10.99 -6.00 9.59
C GLY A 230 12.04 -6.67 8.70
N VAL A 231 13.32 -6.43 9.02
CA VAL A 231 14.47 -6.97 8.26
C VAL A 231 14.57 -8.47 8.55
N ASN A 232 13.80 -9.29 7.84
CA ASN A 232 13.90 -10.75 7.86
C ASN A 232 14.78 -11.21 6.70
N PHE A 233 16.06 -10.85 6.73
CA PHE A 233 17.07 -11.51 5.90
C PHE A 233 17.76 -12.54 6.77
N GLN A 234 17.71 -13.80 6.38
CA GLN A 234 18.56 -14.84 6.94
C GLN A 234 19.74 -14.99 5.99
N PHE A 235 20.89 -14.46 6.39
CA PHE A 235 22.15 -14.67 5.69
C PHE A 235 23.10 -15.42 6.61
N GLU A 236 23.90 -16.30 6.01
CA GLU A 236 24.93 -17.08 6.70
C GLU A 236 26.27 -16.68 6.12
N VAL A 237 27.06 -15.94 6.89
CA VAL A 237 28.39 -15.44 6.51
C VAL A 237 29.21 -15.24 7.78
N ASP A 238 30.53 -15.47 7.73
CA ASP A 238 31.40 -15.29 8.88
C ASP A 238 31.76 -13.82 9.08
N ALA A 239 32.15 -13.14 8.00
CA ALA A 239 32.47 -11.71 8.04
C ALA A 239 32.21 -11.04 6.69
N ILE A 240 31.72 -9.80 6.75
CA ILE A 240 31.69 -8.87 5.60
C ILE A 240 32.27 -7.54 6.05
N GLU A 241 33.35 -7.12 5.38
CA GLU A 241 34.08 -5.89 5.68
C GLU A 241 34.07 -4.95 4.47
N GLY A 242 34.08 -3.64 4.74
CA GLY A 242 34.17 -2.61 3.71
C GLY A 242 32.89 -2.38 2.89
N LEU A 243 31.81 -3.14 3.10
CA LEU A 243 30.53 -2.91 2.44
C LEU A 243 29.92 -1.57 2.88
N THR A 244 29.63 -0.68 1.92
CA THR A 244 28.95 0.59 2.21
C THR A 244 27.42 0.42 2.15
N PRO A 245 26.61 1.41 2.57
CA PRO A 245 25.16 1.29 2.50
C PRO A 245 24.71 0.87 1.10
N SER A 246 23.95 -0.21 1.02
CA SER A 246 23.63 -0.86 -0.24
C SER A 246 22.22 -0.52 -0.72
N ILE A 247 22.07 -0.28 -2.02
CA ILE A 247 20.77 -0.10 -2.68
C ILE A 247 20.60 -1.22 -3.70
N CYS A 248 19.67 -2.13 -3.44
CA CYS A 248 19.36 -3.20 -4.36
C CYS A 248 18.19 -2.85 -5.29
N ILE A 249 18.40 -3.07 -6.59
CA ILE A 249 17.39 -2.84 -7.63
C ILE A 249 17.11 -4.18 -8.33
N THR A 250 16.03 -4.83 -7.89
CA THR A 250 15.61 -6.15 -8.39
C THR A 250 14.50 -6.05 -9.44
N ARG A 251 14.30 -7.14 -10.20
CA ARG A 251 13.13 -7.30 -11.07
C ARG A 251 11.87 -7.76 -10.34
N LYS A 252 11.98 -8.23 -9.10
CA LYS A 252 10.83 -8.72 -8.33
C LYS A 252 9.82 -7.59 -8.20
N GLN A 253 8.59 -7.83 -8.63
CA GLN A 253 7.51 -6.87 -8.47
C GLN A 253 7.31 -6.63 -6.98
N LYS A 254 7.56 -5.40 -6.54
CA LYS A 254 7.16 -4.95 -5.21
C LYS A 254 5.64 -4.96 -5.14
N ASN A 255 5.09 -5.25 -3.95
CA ASN A 255 3.67 -5.03 -3.64
C ASN A 255 3.37 -3.52 -3.63
N GLU A 256 3.44 -2.90 -4.81
CA GLU A 256 3.11 -1.50 -5.03
C GLU A 256 1.61 -1.32 -4.83
N SER A 257 1.24 -0.18 -4.24
CA SER A 257 -0.16 0.23 -4.16
C SER A 257 -0.75 0.32 -5.57
N GLN A 258 -2.03 -0.05 -5.75
CA GLN A 258 -2.76 0.15 -7.00
C GLN A 258 -2.88 1.64 -7.42
N ARG A 259 -2.59 2.56 -6.50
CA ARG A 259 -2.51 4.00 -6.76
C ARG A 259 -1.12 4.47 -7.23
N SER A 260 -0.10 3.61 -7.17
CA SER A 260 1.27 3.89 -7.62
C SER A 260 1.36 3.92 -9.15
N ASP A 261 2.05 4.92 -9.68
CA ASP A 261 2.26 5.15 -11.11
C ASP A 261 3.71 5.61 -11.34
N ILE A 262 4.15 5.66 -12.61
CA ILE A 262 5.51 6.07 -12.97
C ILE A 262 5.83 7.48 -12.45
N ALA A 263 4.89 8.43 -12.52
CA ALA A 263 5.06 9.79 -12.02
C ALA A 263 5.40 9.81 -10.52
N LYS A 264 4.79 8.94 -9.71
CA LYS A 264 5.08 8.81 -8.28
C LYS A 264 6.44 8.16 -8.04
N GLN A 265 6.77 7.09 -8.76
CA GLN A 265 8.05 6.40 -8.60
C GLN A 265 9.24 7.30 -8.93
N THR A 266 9.13 8.10 -10.00
CA THR A 266 10.16 9.04 -10.45
C THR A 266 10.17 10.37 -9.69
N GLY A 267 9.14 10.64 -8.88
CA GLY A 267 8.98 11.88 -8.13
C GLY A 267 8.47 13.07 -8.95
N VAL A 268 8.12 12.87 -10.23
CA VAL A 268 7.46 13.87 -11.09
C VAL A 268 6.14 14.32 -10.46
N ASP A 269 5.36 13.39 -9.90
CA ASP A 269 4.08 13.67 -9.24
C ASP A 269 4.22 14.71 -8.12
N LYS A 270 5.27 14.62 -7.29
CA LYS A 270 5.52 15.58 -6.20
C LYS A 270 5.74 16.98 -6.75
N ILE A 271 6.55 17.12 -7.80
CA ILE A 271 6.85 18.41 -8.45
C ILE A 271 5.57 19.03 -9.00
N LEU A 272 4.77 18.24 -9.73
CA LEU A 272 3.48 18.69 -10.27
C LEU A 272 2.55 19.15 -9.15
N ARG A 273 2.36 18.36 -8.08
CA ARG A 273 1.46 18.73 -6.98
C ARG A 273 1.85 20.04 -6.30
N PHE A 274 3.14 20.30 -6.13
CA PHE A 274 3.60 21.59 -5.60
C PHE A 274 3.29 22.73 -6.56
N ALA A 275 3.57 22.56 -7.85
CA ALA A 275 3.31 23.59 -8.85
C ALA A 275 1.82 23.94 -8.96
N PHE A 276 0.95 22.93 -9.06
CA PHE A 276 -0.50 23.12 -9.11
C PHE A 276 -1.08 23.72 -7.82
N SER A 277 -0.50 23.39 -6.66
CA SER A 277 -0.83 24.05 -5.39
C SER A 277 -0.51 25.55 -5.42
N ARG A 278 0.66 25.94 -5.95
CA ARG A 278 1.01 27.36 -6.12
C ARG A 278 0.15 28.06 -7.16
N LYS A 279 -0.20 27.38 -8.25
CA LYS A 279 -1.13 27.88 -9.26
C LYS A 279 -2.50 28.17 -8.66
N ALA A 280 -3.05 27.25 -7.89
CA ALA A 280 -4.32 27.43 -7.21
C ALA A 280 -4.30 28.62 -6.22
N GLN A 281 -3.23 28.74 -5.43
CA GLN A 281 -3.08 29.87 -4.50
C GLN A 281 -3.03 31.22 -5.22
N TYR A 282 -2.36 31.28 -6.38
CA TYR A 282 -2.33 32.49 -7.21
C TYR A 282 -3.71 32.86 -7.76
N GLU A 283 -4.55 31.86 -8.04
CA GLU A 283 -5.93 32.04 -8.50
C GLU A 283 -6.95 32.23 -7.36
N GLY A 284 -6.48 32.46 -6.13
CA GLY A 284 -7.31 32.77 -4.96
C GLY A 284 -7.77 31.57 -4.13
N GLU A 285 -7.29 30.37 -4.45
CA GLU A 285 -7.74 29.11 -3.83
C GLU A 285 -6.69 28.55 -2.87
N GLN A 286 -7.05 28.37 -1.58
CA GLN A 286 -6.15 27.91 -0.52
C GLN A 286 -5.89 26.39 -0.56
N LEU A 287 -5.36 25.89 -1.69
CA LEU A 287 -5.14 24.47 -1.91
C LEU A 287 -3.67 24.08 -1.75
N SER A 288 -3.42 23.17 -0.80
CA SER A 288 -2.10 22.56 -0.60
C SER A 288 -1.79 21.44 -1.60
N ALA A 289 -0.53 21.01 -1.68
CA ALA A 289 -0.10 19.88 -2.52
C ALA A 289 -0.81 18.54 -2.19
N SER A 290 -1.43 18.41 -1.01
CA SER A 290 -2.25 17.25 -0.65
C SER A 290 -3.59 17.21 -1.41
N HIS A 291 -4.13 18.37 -1.79
CA HIS A 291 -5.35 18.47 -2.60
C HIS A 291 -5.15 18.01 -4.05
N PHE A 292 -3.89 17.93 -4.50
CA PHE A 292 -3.52 17.40 -5.82
C PHE A 292 -2.99 15.97 -5.74
N SER A 293 -3.16 15.28 -4.60
CA SER A 293 -2.75 13.89 -4.42
C SER A 293 -3.95 12.95 -4.42
N ASN A 294 -3.92 11.95 -5.31
CA ASN A 294 -4.91 10.87 -5.35
C ASN A 294 -4.75 9.84 -4.20
N ASN A 295 -3.73 10.00 -3.34
CA ASN A 295 -3.54 9.19 -2.15
C ASN A 295 -4.14 9.82 -0.88
N HIS A 296 -4.56 11.09 -0.96
CA HIS A 296 -5.01 11.86 0.19
C HIS A 296 -6.50 12.20 0.06
N ASP A 297 -7.26 12.13 1.15
CA ASP A 297 -8.73 12.30 1.14
C ASP A 297 -9.17 13.67 0.59
N LEU A 298 -8.39 14.71 0.89
CA LEU A 298 -8.56 16.06 0.33
C LEU A 298 -8.55 16.10 -1.19
N GLY A 299 -7.72 15.29 -1.85
CA GLY A 299 -7.50 15.33 -3.30
C GLY A 299 -8.12 14.17 -4.08
N LYS A 300 -8.30 13.00 -3.47
CA LYS A 300 -8.74 11.79 -4.18
C LYS A 300 -10.19 11.88 -4.65
N CYS A 301 -10.45 11.31 -5.82
CA CYS A 301 -11.80 11.10 -6.34
C CYS A 301 -12.62 10.23 -5.37
N ALA A 302 -13.85 10.66 -5.07
CA ALA A 302 -14.73 9.95 -4.14
C ALA A 302 -15.31 8.65 -4.76
N VAL A 303 -15.48 8.61 -6.09
CA VAL A 303 -16.09 7.46 -6.79
C VAL A 303 -15.12 6.29 -6.91
N CYS A 304 -13.93 6.52 -7.45
CA CYS A 304 -12.91 5.47 -7.63
C CYS A 304 -11.90 5.37 -6.48
N ASP A 305 -12.12 6.08 -5.37
CA ASP A 305 -11.21 6.16 -4.22
C ASP A 305 -9.75 6.40 -4.64
N GLY A 306 -9.53 7.38 -5.51
CA GLY A 306 -8.20 7.77 -5.99
C GLY A 306 -7.51 6.80 -6.98
N LEU A 307 -8.16 5.71 -7.38
CA LEU A 307 -7.57 4.75 -8.33
C LEU A 307 -7.48 5.33 -9.74
N GLY A 308 -8.41 6.20 -10.12
CA GLY A 308 -8.57 6.68 -11.50
C GLY A 308 -9.18 5.64 -12.44
N GLN A 309 -9.44 4.43 -11.96
CA GLN A 309 -10.07 3.38 -12.74
C GLN A 309 -11.24 2.80 -11.97
N GLU A 310 -12.27 2.40 -12.70
CA GLU A 310 -13.39 1.63 -12.20
C GLU A 310 -13.38 0.26 -12.85
N LEU A 311 -13.75 -0.76 -12.09
CA LEU A 311 -13.95 -2.08 -12.64
C LEU A 311 -15.38 -2.11 -13.16
N LEU A 312 -15.54 -2.10 -14.49
CA LEU A 312 -16.85 -2.05 -15.17
C LEU A 312 -17.06 -3.32 -16.02
N PRO A 313 -18.30 -3.76 -16.23
CA PRO A 313 -18.60 -4.83 -17.18
C PRO A 313 -18.02 -4.53 -18.58
N ASP A 314 -17.39 -5.54 -19.18
CA ASP A 314 -16.74 -5.42 -20.48
C ASP A 314 -17.53 -6.18 -21.55
N LEU A 315 -18.08 -5.47 -22.52
CA LEU A 315 -18.89 -6.05 -23.58
C LEU A 315 -18.18 -7.21 -24.30
N ASN A 316 -16.87 -7.09 -24.56
CA ASN A 316 -16.11 -8.13 -25.26
C ASN A 316 -15.93 -9.40 -24.43
N LYS A 317 -16.08 -9.29 -23.09
CA LYS A 317 -16.05 -10.44 -22.18
C LYS A 317 -17.44 -11.02 -21.92
N LEU A 318 -18.48 -10.20 -22.08
CA LEU A 318 -19.88 -10.62 -22.00
C LEU A 318 -20.35 -11.30 -23.29
N VAL A 319 -19.88 -10.87 -24.47
CA VAL A 319 -20.31 -11.40 -25.78
C VAL A 319 -19.10 -11.96 -26.50
N LEU A 320 -18.86 -13.26 -26.36
CA LEU A 320 -17.74 -13.94 -27.03
C LEU A 320 -18.06 -14.29 -28.49
N ASP A 321 -19.33 -14.50 -28.81
CA ASP A 321 -19.80 -14.94 -30.12
C ASP A 321 -20.99 -14.05 -30.56
N PRO A 322 -20.73 -12.96 -31.28
CA PRO A 322 -21.75 -11.98 -31.65
C PRO A 322 -22.83 -12.51 -32.61
N ASP A 323 -22.58 -13.65 -33.27
CA ASP A 323 -23.53 -14.28 -34.19
C ASP A 323 -24.62 -15.07 -33.45
N LYS A 324 -24.42 -15.34 -32.16
CA LYS A 324 -25.45 -15.96 -31.31
C LYS A 324 -26.43 -14.94 -30.79
N SER A 325 -27.67 -15.39 -30.67
CA SER A 325 -28.74 -14.69 -29.95
C SER A 325 -28.72 -15.05 -28.46
N ILE A 326 -29.54 -14.36 -27.68
CA ILE A 326 -29.67 -14.64 -26.24
C ILE A 326 -30.27 -16.04 -26.02
N SER A 327 -31.31 -16.39 -26.77
CA SER A 327 -31.94 -17.72 -26.76
C SER A 327 -30.97 -18.84 -27.11
N ARG A 328 -30.00 -18.58 -28.00
CA ARG A 328 -28.96 -19.54 -28.41
C ARG A 328 -27.72 -19.51 -27.52
N GLY A 329 -27.79 -18.88 -26.36
CA GLY A 329 -26.77 -18.97 -25.33
C GLY A 329 -25.54 -18.10 -25.56
N VAL A 330 -25.69 -16.89 -26.11
CA VAL A 330 -24.58 -15.91 -26.21
C VAL A 330 -23.90 -15.61 -24.85
N PHE A 331 -24.62 -15.80 -23.74
CA PHE A 331 -24.16 -15.59 -22.37
C PHE A 331 -23.86 -16.88 -21.60
N ALA A 332 -23.96 -18.06 -22.22
CA ALA A 332 -23.86 -19.35 -21.52
C ALA A 332 -22.42 -19.74 -21.10
N HIS A 333 -21.39 -19.05 -21.59
CA HIS A 333 -19.99 -19.33 -21.33
C HIS A 333 -19.54 -19.04 -19.88
N ASN A 334 -20.30 -18.24 -19.13
CA ASN A 334 -19.97 -17.89 -17.75
C ASN A 334 -21.21 -17.98 -16.86
N LYS A 335 -21.09 -18.66 -15.72
CA LYS A 335 -22.23 -18.95 -14.82
C LYS A 335 -22.97 -17.69 -14.35
N VAL A 336 -22.28 -16.58 -14.16
CA VAL A 336 -22.88 -15.35 -13.62
C VAL A 336 -23.69 -14.62 -14.70
N ILE A 337 -23.08 -14.35 -15.86
CA ILE A 337 -23.82 -13.73 -16.97
C ILE A 337 -24.87 -14.68 -17.56
N GLY A 338 -24.61 -16.00 -17.54
CA GLY A 338 -25.55 -17.03 -17.95
C GLY A 338 -26.81 -17.07 -17.08
N TYR A 339 -26.71 -16.79 -15.77
CA TYR A 339 -27.89 -16.64 -14.92
C TYR A 339 -28.77 -15.46 -15.35
N TYR A 340 -28.17 -14.31 -15.65
CA TYR A 340 -28.94 -13.15 -16.14
C TYR A 340 -29.46 -13.36 -17.56
N GLY A 341 -28.70 -14.08 -18.40
CA GLY A 341 -29.00 -14.39 -19.79
C GLY A 341 -29.82 -15.66 -20.02
N ASP A 342 -30.27 -16.35 -18.98
CA ASP A 342 -31.04 -17.59 -19.10
C ASP A 342 -32.39 -17.32 -19.79
N PRO A 343 -32.66 -17.87 -20.99
CA PRO A 343 -33.90 -17.63 -21.72
C PRO A 343 -35.18 -18.04 -20.97
N ALA A 344 -35.06 -18.98 -20.03
CA ALA A 344 -36.13 -19.42 -19.13
C ALA A 344 -36.14 -18.67 -17.79
N GLY A 345 -35.20 -17.76 -17.57
CA GLY A 345 -35.02 -17.02 -16.32
C GLY A 345 -35.94 -15.79 -16.19
N GLN A 346 -36.16 -15.37 -14.94
CA GLN A 346 -36.97 -14.19 -14.59
C GLN A 346 -36.48 -12.89 -15.24
N HIS A 347 -35.17 -12.76 -15.51
CA HIS A 347 -34.60 -11.56 -16.12
C HIS A 347 -35.00 -11.49 -17.60
N MET A 348 -34.90 -12.62 -18.31
CA MET A 348 -35.27 -12.71 -19.72
C MET A 348 -36.80 -12.65 -19.92
N ALA A 349 -37.60 -13.07 -18.94
CA ALA A 349 -39.06 -12.85 -18.98
C ALA A 349 -39.41 -11.35 -19.04
N ILE A 350 -38.75 -10.51 -18.24
CA ILE A 350 -38.90 -9.05 -18.32
C ILE A 350 -38.31 -8.49 -19.62
N LEU A 351 -37.13 -8.97 -20.04
CA LEU A 351 -36.51 -8.51 -21.27
C LEU A 351 -37.37 -8.80 -22.50
N LYS A 352 -38.18 -9.88 -22.52
CA LYS A 352 -39.13 -10.13 -23.61
C LYS A 352 -40.15 -8.98 -23.76
N ALA A 353 -40.76 -8.56 -22.65
CA ALA A 353 -41.69 -7.42 -22.66
C ALA A 353 -41.00 -6.12 -23.11
N VAL A 354 -39.75 -5.90 -22.67
CA VAL A 354 -38.92 -4.77 -23.10
C VAL A 354 -38.62 -4.86 -24.61
N SER A 355 -38.20 -6.04 -25.09
CA SER A 355 -37.74 -6.23 -26.46
C SER A 355 -38.87 -6.04 -27.46
N ASP A 356 -40.08 -6.47 -27.11
CA ASP A 356 -41.30 -6.28 -27.92
C ASP A 356 -41.59 -4.79 -28.16
N ALA A 357 -41.45 -3.96 -27.13
CA ALA A 357 -41.62 -2.51 -27.23
C ALA A 357 -40.48 -1.79 -27.96
N HIS A 358 -39.30 -2.40 -28.04
CA HIS A 358 -38.09 -1.81 -28.65
C HIS A 358 -37.68 -2.47 -29.98
N GLY A 359 -38.54 -3.34 -30.55
CA GLY A 359 -38.39 -3.90 -31.89
C GLY A 359 -37.26 -4.92 -32.05
N PHE A 360 -36.95 -5.71 -31.01
CA PHE A 360 -36.05 -6.86 -31.12
C PHE A 360 -36.60 -8.06 -30.35
N SER A 361 -35.95 -9.22 -30.47
CA SER A 361 -36.34 -10.43 -29.75
C SER A 361 -35.12 -11.11 -29.14
N LEU A 362 -35.35 -12.08 -28.24
CA LEU A 362 -34.27 -12.91 -27.71
C LEU A 362 -33.62 -13.81 -28.77
N GLU A 363 -34.29 -14.03 -29.91
CA GLU A 363 -33.79 -14.80 -31.06
C GLU A 363 -32.92 -13.96 -32.00
N THR A 364 -32.91 -12.64 -31.84
CA THR A 364 -32.10 -11.74 -32.66
C THR A 364 -30.61 -11.93 -32.33
N PRO A 365 -29.75 -12.29 -33.30
CA PRO A 365 -28.30 -12.34 -33.11
C PRO A 365 -27.75 -11.02 -32.57
N PHE A 366 -26.77 -11.08 -31.66
CA PHE A 366 -26.27 -9.88 -30.98
C PHE A 366 -25.70 -8.83 -31.96
N ASN A 367 -25.02 -9.27 -33.03
CA ASN A 367 -24.49 -8.39 -34.06
C ASN A 367 -25.57 -7.68 -34.90
N ARG A 368 -26.78 -8.25 -35.00
CA ARG A 368 -27.93 -7.68 -35.71
C ARG A 368 -28.72 -6.67 -34.88
N LEU A 369 -28.47 -6.56 -33.58
CA LEU A 369 -29.07 -5.53 -32.73
C LEU A 369 -28.52 -4.14 -33.12
N THR A 370 -29.42 -3.17 -33.24
CA THR A 370 -29.05 -1.76 -33.45
C THR A 370 -28.34 -1.19 -32.22
N ALA A 371 -27.65 -0.05 -32.38
CA ALA A 371 -26.98 0.61 -31.25
C ALA A 371 -27.95 0.94 -30.10
N THR A 372 -29.14 1.44 -30.42
CA THR A 372 -30.20 1.73 -29.44
C THR A 372 -30.68 0.47 -28.72
N GLN A 373 -30.87 -0.63 -29.45
CA GLN A 373 -31.29 -1.91 -28.86
C GLN A 373 -30.21 -2.48 -27.93
N LYS A 374 -28.92 -2.36 -28.30
CA LYS A 374 -27.80 -2.72 -27.43
C LYS A 374 -27.78 -1.88 -26.16
N VAL A 375 -28.05 -0.57 -26.25
CA VAL A 375 -28.17 0.29 -25.06
C VAL A 375 -29.31 -0.17 -24.14
N VAL A 376 -30.49 -0.46 -24.69
CA VAL A 376 -31.62 -0.98 -23.91
C VAL A 376 -31.26 -2.31 -23.20
N LEU A 377 -30.61 -3.23 -23.91
CA LEU A 377 -30.18 -4.51 -23.36
C LEU A 377 -29.15 -4.36 -22.23
N LEU A 378 -28.12 -3.53 -22.45
CA LEU A 378 -26.96 -3.42 -21.56
C LEU A 378 -27.15 -2.43 -20.41
N HIS A 379 -27.74 -1.26 -20.69
CA HIS A 379 -27.90 -0.15 -19.75
C HIS A 379 -29.32 0.03 -19.21
N GLY A 380 -30.29 -0.72 -19.75
CA GLY A 380 -31.66 -0.72 -19.24
C GLY A 380 -32.55 0.38 -19.82
N THR A 381 -33.75 0.51 -19.24
CA THR A 381 -34.79 1.48 -19.67
C THR A 381 -35.10 2.53 -18.60
N GLY A 382 -34.14 2.83 -17.72
CA GLY A 382 -34.35 3.72 -16.57
C GLY A 382 -35.38 3.16 -15.58
N ASP A 383 -36.22 4.03 -15.03
CA ASP A 383 -37.18 3.68 -13.96
C ASP A 383 -38.53 3.11 -14.48
N HIS A 384 -38.67 2.91 -15.80
CA HIS A 384 -39.90 2.35 -16.36
C HIS A 384 -40.13 0.92 -15.86
N ILE A 385 -41.33 0.67 -15.32
CA ILE A 385 -41.71 -0.62 -14.75
C ILE A 385 -42.32 -1.49 -15.85
N TRP A 386 -41.73 -2.66 -16.07
CA TRP A 386 -42.24 -3.65 -17.00
C TRP A 386 -43.00 -4.75 -16.26
N GLU A 387 -44.04 -5.27 -16.91
CA GLU A 387 -44.86 -6.37 -16.42
C GLU A 387 -44.68 -7.58 -17.33
N ALA A 388 -44.41 -8.74 -16.74
CA ALA A 388 -44.24 -9.98 -17.47
C ALA A 388 -44.64 -11.19 -16.63
N ASN A 389 -45.13 -12.25 -17.28
CA ASN A 389 -45.39 -13.52 -16.65
C ASN A 389 -44.19 -14.45 -16.82
N TRP A 390 -43.52 -14.77 -15.73
CA TRP A 390 -42.41 -15.71 -15.73
C TRP A 390 -42.90 -17.12 -15.41
N VAL A 391 -42.78 -18.01 -16.41
CA VAL A 391 -43.02 -19.44 -16.23
C VAL A 391 -41.72 -20.08 -15.76
N TYR A 392 -41.74 -20.66 -14.55
CA TYR A 392 -40.59 -21.34 -13.98
C TYR A 392 -40.85 -22.84 -13.84
N GLN A 393 -39.80 -23.63 -14.05
CA GLN A 393 -39.81 -25.06 -13.84
C GLN A 393 -38.55 -25.45 -13.07
N THR A 394 -38.74 -25.96 -11.86
CA THR A 394 -37.69 -26.53 -11.01
C THR A 394 -37.87 -28.04 -10.94
N LYS A 395 -36.91 -28.76 -10.34
CA LYS A 395 -37.01 -30.22 -10.15
C LYS A 395 -38.27 -30.65 -9.36
N THR A 396 -38.84 -29.76 -8.55
CA THR A 396 -39.92 -30.08 -7.61
C THR A 396 -41.20 -29.27 -7.80
N ARG A 397 -41.16 -28.16 -8.56
CA ARG A 397 -42.28 -27.23 -8.72
C ARG A 397 -42.27 -26.61 -10.12
N ALA A 398 -43.45 -26.42 -10.68
CA ALA A 398 -43.66 -25.61 -11.87
C ALA A 398 -44.78 -24.60 -11.58
N GLY A 399 -44.69 -23.41 -12.15
CA GLY A 399 -45.72 -22.39 -11.98
C GLY A 399 -45.43 -21.13 -12.78
N THR A 400 -46.39 -20.21 -12.75
CA THR A 400 -46.27 -18.89 -13.38
C THR A 400 -46.27 -17.83 -12.28
N GLN A 401 -45.31 -16.93 -12.32
CA GLN A 401 -45.22 -15.79 -11.41
C GLN A 401 -45.30 -14.49 -12.20
N ALA A 402 -46.23 -13.61 -11.81
CA ALA A 402 -46.27 -12.25 -12.33
C ALA A 402 -45.08 -11.45 -11.78
N LEU A 403 -44.30 -10.83 -12.66
CA LEU A 403 -43.17 -9.98 -12.34
C LEU A 403 -43.52 -8.53 -12.69
N ARG A 404 -43.18 -7.61 -11.78
CA ARG A 404 -43.35 -6.17 -11.96
C ARG A 404 -42.12 -5.43 -11.45
N ARG A 405 -41.22 -5.05 -12.36
CA ARG A 405 -39.93 -4.41 -12.00
C ARG A 405 -39.31 -3.66 -13.18
N PRO A 406 -38.42 -2.68 -12.94
CA PRO A 406 -37.66 -2.05 -14.01
C PRO A 406 -36.64 -3.00 -14.63
N TRP A 407 -36.36 -2.81 -15.92
CA TRP A 407 -35.23 -3.45 -16.59
C TRP A 407 -33.98 -2.57 -16.44
N LYS A 408 -33.12 -2.94 -15.47
CA LYS A 408 -31.88 -2.19 -15.18
C LYS A 408 -30.77 -2.34 -16.23
N GLY A 409 -30.88 -3.33 -17.12
CA GLY A 409 -29.81 -3.70 -18.04
C GLY A 409 -28.75 -4.62 -17.43
N LEU A 410 -28.12 -5.42 -18.30
CA LEU A 410 -27.12 -6.42 -17.89
C LEU A 410 -25.92 -5.80 -17.14
N PHE A 411 -25.45 -4.62 -17.54
CA PHE A 411 -24.31 -3.98 -16.88
C PHE A 411 -24.63 -3.61 -15.44
N GLN A 412 -25.80 -3.02 -15.19
CA GLN A 412 -26.20 -2.65 -13.83
C GLN A 412 -26.41 -3.88 -12.95
N TYR A 413 -27.00 -4.96 -13.49
CA TYR A 413 -27.14 -6.21 -12.73
C TYR A 413 -25.80 -6.80 -12.32
N LEU A 414 -24.82 -6.85 -13.24
CA LEU A 414 -23.48 -7.34 -12.92
C LEU A 414 -22.76 -6.43 -11.91
N GLN A 415 -22.91 -5.12 -12.03
CA GLN A 415 -22.34 -4.17 -11.07
C GLN A 415 -22.93 -4.34 -9.68
N ASP A 416 -24.26 -4.45 -9.57
CA ASP A 416 -24.96 -4.71 -8.31
C ASP A 416 -24.43 -6.02 -7.68
N GLU A 417 -24.30 -7.08 -8.48
CA GLU A 417 -23.75 -8.37 -8.05
C GLU A 417 -22.29 -8.25 -7.57
N TYR A 418 -21.46 -7.48 -8.27
CA TYR A 418 -20.07 -7.22 -7.87
C TYR A 418 -20.01 -6.49 -6.54
N TYR A 419 -20.80 -5.44 -6.34
CA TYR A 419 -20.83 -4.70 -5.09
C TYR A 419 -21.26 -5.56 -3.89
N ASN A 420 -22.23 -6.45 -4.10
CA ASN A 420 -22.72 -7.37 -3.08
C ASN A 420 -21.72 -8.48 -2.75
N THR A 421 -20.97 -8.97 -3.74
CA THR A 421 -20.11 -10.16 -3.59
C THR A 421 -18.62 -9.87 -3.54
N ARG A 422 -18.15 -8.63 -3.70
CA ARG A 422 -16.71 -8.24 -3.73
C ARG A 422 -15.82 -8.72 -2.59
N LYS A 423 -16.40 -9.14 -1.46
CA LYS A 423 -15.66 -9.69 -0.31
C LYS A 423 -15.57 -11.23 -0.33
N ASN A 424 -16.25 -11.89 -1.26
CA ASN A 424 -16.27 -13.34 -1.38
C ASN A 424 -14.99 -13.84 -2.05
N LYS A 425 -14.42 -14.92 -1.52
CA LYS A 425 -13.19 -15.53 -2.06
C LYS A 425 -13.37 -16.10 -3.47
N ASN A 426 -14.60 -16.43 -3.87
CA ASN A 426 -14.92 -17.08 -5.15
C ASN A 426 -15.48 -16.09 -6.20
N ILE A 427 -15.03 -14.83 -6.22
CA ILE A 427 -15.53 -13.82 -7.16
C ILE A 427 -14.90 -13.88 -8.55
N SER A 428 -13.90 -14.74 -8.78
CA SER A 428 -13.10 -14.79 -10.01
C SER A 428 -13.96 -14.85 -11.28
N ALA A 429 -15.01 -15.68 -11.29
CA ALA A 429 -15.93 -15.82 -12.41
C ALA A 429 -16.67 -14.52 -12.75
N LEU A 430 -17.06 -13.73 -11.74
CA LEU A 430 -17.69 -12.42 -11.95
C LEU A 430 -16.68 -11.39 -12.42
N THR A 431 -15.53 -11.26 -11.74
CA THR A 431 -14.48 -10.30 -12.13
C THR A 431 -13.92 -10.57 -13.52
N ALA A 432 -13.98 -11.82 -14.01
CA ALA A 432 -13.59 -12.18 -15.37
C ALA A 432 -14.49 -11.53 -16.45
N LEU A 433 -15.67 -11.03 -16.09
CA LEU A 433 -16.57 -10.30 -17.00
C LEU A 433 -16.30 -8.78 -17.02
N PHE A 434 -15.33 -8.31 -16.23
CA PHE A 434 -15.08 -6.89 -16.04
C PHE A 434 -13.72 -6.50 -16.58
N SER A 435 -13.58 -5.22 -16.90
CA SER A 435 -12.30 -4.60 -17.26
C SER A 435 -12.15 -3.28 -16.51
N HIS A 436 -10.91 -2.94 -16.20
CA HIS A 436 -10.60 -1.62 -15.69
C HIS A 436 -10.79 -0.60 -16.81
N GLN A 437 -11.68 0.36 -16.57
CA GLN A 437 -11.90 1.50 -17.44
C GLN A 437 -11.53 2.78 -16.70
N ALA A 438 -11.23 3.84 -17.43
CA ALA A 438 -11.02 5.15 -16.82
C ALA A 438 -12.29 5.55 -16.06
N CYS A 439 -12.13 5.98 -14.80
CA CYS A 439 -13.25 6.47 -13.99
C CYS A 439 -13.90 7.66 -14.71
N SER A 440 -15.19 7.55 -15.03
CA SER A 440 -15.95 8.58 -15.75
C SER A 440 -16.08 9.87 -14.94
N HIS A 441 -16.12 9.77 -13.61
CA HIS A 441 -16.23 10.93 -12.74
C HIS A 441 -14.97 11.80 -12.71
N CYS A 442 -13.78 11.19 -12.73
CA CYS A 442 -12.51 11.92 -12.62
C CYS A 442 -11.63 11.86 -13.88
N GLU A 443 -12.18 11.34 -14.98
CA GLU A 443 -11.48 11.20 -16.27
C GLU A 443 -10.12 10.49 -16.15
N GLY A 444 -10.07 9.43 -15.35
CA GLY A 444 -8.82 8.69 -15.16
C GLY A 444 -7.84 9.28 -14.14
N SER A 445 -8.06 10.49 -13.63
CA SER A 445 -7.07 11.20 -12.81
C SER A 445 -6.91 10.65 -11.39
N GLY A 446 -7.96 10.03 -10.86
CA GLY A 446 -8.06 9.71 -9.44
C GLY A 446 -8.14 10.95 -8.55
N LEU A 447 -8.31 12.15 -9.10
CA LEU A 447 -8.48 13.39 -8.35
C LEU A 447 -9.94 13.81 -8.33
N LYS A 448 -10.33 14.65 -7.38
CA LYS A 448 -11.64 15.31 -7.45
C LYS A 448 -11.72 16.19 -8.70
N PRO A 449 -12.85 16.23 -9.43
CA PRO A 449 -12.93 16.89 -10.74
C PRO A 449 -12.57 18.38 -10.70
N GLU A 450 -12.90 19.08 -9.60
CA GLU A 450 -12.59 20.50 -9.43
C GLU A 450 -11.08 20.79 -9.36
N ARG A 451 -10.23 19.77 -9.16
CA ARG A 451 -8.76 19.92 -9.19
C ARG A 451 -8.23 20.00 -10.61
N LEU A 452 -8.98 19.49 -11.60
CA LEU A 452 -8.56 19.46 -13.00
C LEU A 452 -8.76 20.80 -13.73
N ARG A 453 -9.49 21.75 -13.12
CA ARG A 453 -9.69 23.09 -13.69
C ARG A 453 -8.41 23.93 -13.72
N PHE A 454 -7.51 23.70 -12.77
CA PHE A 454 -6.23 24.41 -12.71
C PHE A 454 -5.33 23.93 -13.85
N ARG A 455 -4.73 24.86 -14.56
CA ARG A 455 -3.88 24.58 -15.73
C ARG A 455 -2.55 25.27 -15.60
N ILE A 456 -1.47 24.60 -15.98
CA ILE A 456 -0.15 25.22 -16.15
C ILE A 456 0.25 24.97 -17.60
N GLY A 457 0.62 26.02 -18.34
CA GLY A 457 0.94 25.91 -19.76
C GLY A 457 -0.18 25.25 -20.58
N GLY A 458 -1.42 25.65 -20.27
CA GLY A 458 -2.65 25.13 -20.90
C GLY A 458 -3.09 23.73 -20.46
N GLN A 459 -2.28 23.00 -19.69
CA GLN A 459 -2.53 21.59 -19.35
C GLN A 459 -2.93 21.40 -17.89
N SER A 460 -3.91 20.54 -17.64
CA SER A 460 -4.24 20.11 -16.28
C SER A 460 -3.20 19.11 -15.76
N ILE A 461 -3.17 18.87 -14.44
CA ILE A 461 -2.26 17.88 -13.86
C ILE A 461 -2.46 16.49 -14.47
N GLN A 462 -3.69 16.11 -14.81
CA GLN A 462 -3.98 14.83 -15.45
C GLN A 462 -3.47 14.80 -16.88
N ALA A 463 -3.67 15.87 -17.65
CA ALA A 463 -3.20 15.94 -19.03
C ALA A 463 -1.67 15.80 -19.10
N ILE A 464 -0.95 16.46 -18.19
CA ILE A 464 0.52 16.30 -18.07
C ILE A 464 0.87 14.86 -17.69
N LYS A 465 0.17 14.25 -16.72
CA LYS A 465 0.43 12.86 -16.31
C LYS A 465 0.07 11.83 -17.40
N SER A 466 -0.78 12.16 -18.37
CA SER A 466 -1.09 11.29 -19.51
C SER A 466 0.00 11.33 -20.60
N MET A 467 0.93 12.27 -20.54
CA MET A 467 2.08 12.34 -21.46
C MET A 467 3.08 11.21 -21.16
N ASN A 468 3.83 10.80 -22.18
CA ASN A 468 5.08 10.09 -21.99
C ASN A 468 6.23 11.08 -21.73
N PHE A 469 7.42 10.59 -21.37
CA PHE A 469 8.55 11.48 -21.06
C PHE A 469 8.98 12.34 -22.24
N ARG A 470 8.88 11.82 -23.47
CA ARG A 470 9.19 12.57 -24.69
C ARG A 470 8.25 13.78 -24.85
N ALA A 471 6.95 13.53 -24.81
CA ALA A 471 5.92 14.56 -24.89
C ALA A 471 6.01 15.55 -23.72
N LEU A 472 6.38 15.09 -22.51
CA LEU A 472 6.63 15.98 -21.37
C LEU A 472 7.80 16.94 -21.66
N GLY A 473 8.89 16.45 -22.26
CA GLY A 473 10.03 17.29 -22.65
C GLY A 473 9.69 18.32 -23.72
N GLU A 474 8.95 17.89 -24.75
CA GLU A 474 8.45 18.78 -25.81
C GLU A 474 7.51 19.86 -25.25
N TRP A 475 6.59 19.48 -24.37
CA TRP A 475 5.67 20.41 -23.71
C TRP A 475 6.42 21.44 -22.86
N LEU A 476 7.40 21.01 -22.05
CA LEU A 476 8.22 21.94 -21.24
C LEU A 476 8.94 22.96 -22.11
N ALA A 477 9.58 22.53 -23.20
CA ALA A 477 10.31 23.40 -24.11
C ALA A 477 9.39 24.41 -24.84
N GLN A 478 8.20 23.98 -25.23
CA GLN A 478 7.23 24.86 -25.91
C GLN A 478 6.60 25.88 -24.96
N SER A 479 6.20 25.44 -23.75
CA SER A 479 5.53 26.28 -22.75
C SER A 479 6.46 27.34 -22.15
N ALA A 480 7.75 27.01 -21.92
CA ALA A 480 8.73 27.98 -21.40
C ALA A 480 8.84 29.25 -22.28
N ASN A 481 8.63 29.12 -23.59
CA ASN A 481 8.74 30.21 -24.55
C ASN A 481 7.43 31.00 -24.77
N ARG A 482 6.27 30.36 -24.56
CA ARG A 482 4.95 30.95 -24.90
C ARG A 482 4.23 31.57 -23.70
N ASP A 483 4.43 31.03 -22.51
CA ASP A 483 3.61 31.39 -21.36
C ASP A 483 4.05 32.70 -20.68
N LYS A 484 3.09 33.40 -20.07
CA LYS A 484 3.29 34.66 -19.33
C LYS A 484 2.85 34.52 -17.87
N GLY A 485 3.29 35.44 -17.01
CA GLY A 485 2.81 35.53 -15.63
C GLY A 485 3.28 34.38 -14.73
N VAL A 486 2.35 33.82 -13.93
CA VAL A 486 2.65 32.79 -12.92
C VAL A 486 3.11 31.47 -13.56
N ASP A 487 2.53 31.10 -14.71
CA ASP A 487 2.83 29.84 -15.39
C ASP A 487 4.30 29.78 -15.80
N LYS A 488 4.82 30.86 -16.41
CA LYS A 488 6.25 30.97 -16.74
C LYS A 488 7.15 30.79 -15.53
N LYS A 489 6.80 31.38 -14.38
CA LYS A 489 7.56 31.25 -13.13
C LYS A 489 7.52 29.83 -12.57
N LEU A 490 6.38 29.15 -12.66
CA LEU A 490 6.22 27.77 -12.20
C LEU A 490 7.00 26.81 -13.11
N LEU A 491 6.87 26.95 -14.42
CA LEU A 491 7.59 26.15 -15.42
C LEU A 491 9.10 26.29 -15.25
N PHE A 492 9.61 27.52 -15.13
CA PHE A 492 11.03 27.78 -14.90
C PHE A 492 11.57 27.09 -13.63
N LYS A 493 10.75 27.00 -12.57
CA LYS A 493 11.14 26.29 -11.34
C LYS A 493 11.04 24.77 -11.46
N MET A 494 10.14 24.26 -12.28
CA MET A 494 9.94 22.81 -12.47
C MET A 494 10.95 22.20 -13.42
N GLU A 495 11.32 22.93 -14.47
CA GLU A 495 12.12 22.45 -15.60
C GLU A 495 13.44 21.78 -15.16
N PRO A 496 14.29 22.37 -14.31
CA PRO A 496 15.55 21.72 -13.90
C PRO A 496 15.34 20.38 -13.18
N HIS A 497 14.24 20.25 -12.44
CA HIS A 497 13.92 19.03 -11.71
C HIS A 497 13.34 17.92 -12.60
N LEU A 498 12.72 18.29 -13.72
CA LEU A 498 12.12 17.37 -14.69
C LEU A 498 13.10 17.01 -15.81
N TYR A 499 13.95 17.94 -16.24
CA TYR A 499 14.92 17.75 -17.32
C TYR A 499 15.80 16.51 -17.10
N ASN A 500 16.44 16.41 -15.93
CA ASN A 500 17.27 15.25 -15.59
C ASN A 500 16.46 13.94 -15.57
N THR A 501 15.19 14.00 -15.15
CA THR A 501 14.31 12.82 -15.13
C THR A 501 13.99 12.36 -16.55
N ILE A 502 13.70 13.30 -17.45
CA ILE A 502 13.37 13.04 -18.87
C ILE A 502 14.61 12.55 -19.63
N ALA A 503 15.75 13.22 -19.45
CA ALA A 503 17.02 12.81 -20.05
C ALA A 503 17.38 11.36 -19.65
N ARG A 504 17.28 11.04 -18.35
CA ARG A 504 17.52 9.67 -17.85
C ARG A 504 16.49 8.66 -18.36
N ALA A 505 15.23 9.04 -18.52
CA ALA A 505 14.23 8.15 -19.11
C ALA A 505 14.56 7.81 -20.58
N LYS A 506 15.08 8.79 -21.34
CA LYS A 506 15.58 8.59 -22.71
C LYS A 506 16.80 7.68 -22.74
N ASP A 507 17.77 7.96 -21.88
CA ASP A 507 18.98 7.17 -21.68
C ASP A 507 18.69 5.71 -21.33
N LEU A 508 17.66 5.47 -20.51
CA LEU A 508 17.19 4.14 -20.11
C LEU A 508 16.15 3.55 -21.08
N HIS A 509 15.91 4.16 -22.24
CA HIS A 509 14.97 3.68 -23.27
C HIS A 509 13.54 3.43 -22.76
N ILE A 510 13.08 4.24 -21.80
CA ILE A 510 11.73 4.22 -21.24
C ILE A 510 11.00 5.55 -21.44
N ASP A 511 11.48 6.39 -22.36
CA ASP A 511 10.91 7.70 -22.68
C ASP A 511 9.52 7.62 -23.34
N HIS A 512 9.20 6.47 -23.93
CA HIS A 512 7.90 6.16 -24.50
C HIS A 512 6.81 5.85 -23.46
N LEU A 513 7.19 5.59 -22.20
CA LEU A 513 6.25 5.23 -21.14
C LEU A 513 5.44 6.45 -20.66
N GLN A 514 4.13 6.28 -20.52
CA GLN A 514 3.22 7.29 -19.97
C GLN A 514 3.41 7.44 -18.46
N LEU A 515 3.41 8.68 -17.96
CA LEU A 515 3.66 8.99 -16.56
C LEU A 515 2.56 8.46 -15.61
N ASN A 516 1.32 8.34 -16.09
CA ASN A 516 0.19 7.78 -15.35
C ASN A 516 0.06 6.25 -15.47
N ARG A 517 0.95 5.57 -16.22
CA ARG A 517 0.95 4.11 -16.32
C ARG A 517 1.17 3.51 -14.93
N LYS A 518 0.31 2.56 -14.57
CA LYS A 518 0.30 1.92 -13.24
C LYS A 518 1.55 1.09 -13.04
N SER A 519 2.16 1.21 -11.87
CA SER A 519 3.37 0.47 -11.52
C SER A 519 3.19 -1.06 -11.60
N THR A 520 1.99 -1.54 -11.32
CA THR A 520 1.63 -2.98 -11.40
C THR A 520 1.55 -3.51 -12.83
N THR A 521 1.50 -2.64 -13.84
CA THR A 521 1.42 -3.00 -15.27
C THR A 521 2.78 -2.98 -15.97
N LEU A 522 3.85 -2.64 -15.25
CA LEU A 522 5.21 -2.63 -15.78
C LEU A 522 5.79 -4.04 -15.78
N SER A 523 6.50 -4.39 -16.85
CA SER A 523 7.39 -5.55 -16.85
C SER A 523 8.51 -5.39 -15.81
N GLY A 524 9.14 -6.49 -15.42
CA GLY A 524 10.24 -6.46 -14.45
C GLY A 524 11.37 -5.52 -14.87
N GLY A 525 11.76 -5.54 -16.15
CA GLY A 525 12.80 -4.66 -16.69
C GLY A 525 12.37 -3.18 -16.75
N GLU A 526 11.13 -2.87 -17.15
CA GLU A 526 10.62 -1.49 -17.12
C GLU A 526 10.62 -0.94 -15.68
N ASN A 527 10.13 -1.72 -14.71
CA ASN A 527 10.07 -1.33 -13.31
C ASN A 527 11.47 -1.05 -12.74
N GLN A 528 12.44 -1.93 -13.06
CA GLN A 528 13.84 -1.75 -12.69
C GLN A 528 14.42 -0.44 -13.25
N ARG A 529 14.17 -0.13 -14.53
CA ARG A 529 14.64 1.10 -15.17
C ARG A 529 13.95 2.36 -14.63
N VAL A 530 12.65 2.30 -14.33
CA VAL A 530 11.95 3.41 -13.66
C VAL A 530 12.51 3.65 -12.25
N ALA A 531 12.84 2.59 -11.51
CA ALA A 531 13.46 2.70 -10.19
C ALA A 531 14.88 3.30 -10.27
N LEU A 532 15.66 2.95 -11.31
CA LEU A 532 16.98 3.51 -11.56
C LEU A 532 16.95 5.03 -11.73
N ILE A 533 15.95 5.60 -12.43
CA ILE A 533 15.80 7.06 -12.58
C ILE A 533 15.87 7.78 -11.22
N LYS A 534 15.20 7.25 -10.20
CA LYS A 534 15.18 7.85 -8.86
C LYS A 534 16.53 7.76 -8.17
N GLN A 535 17.25 6.65 -8.31
CA GLN A 535 18.54 6.47 -7.67
C GLN A 535 19.61 7.37 -8.30
N LEU A 536 19.59 7.48 -9.62
CA LEU A 536 20.45 8.39 -10.38
C LEU A 536 20.17 9.88 -10.09
N LYS A 537 19.05 10.21 -9.44
CA LYS A 537 18.72 11.57 -8.99
C LYS A 537 19.32 11.89 -7.61
N SER A 538 19.75 10.88 -6.86
CA SER A 538 20.18 11.03 -5.48
C SER A 538 21.60 11.61 -5.42
N PRO A 539 21.88 12.64 -4.60
CA PRO A 539 23.23 13.17 -4.39
C PRO A 539 24.10 12.25 -3.52
N LEU A 540 23.72 10.98 -3.37
CA LEU A 540 24.38 10.04 -2.49
C LEU A 540 25.72 9.62 -3.11
N LYS A 541 26.78 9.75 -2.32
CA LYS A 541 28.12 9.23 -2.63
C LYS A 541 28.43 8.06 -1.70
N GLY A 542 29.27 7.13 -2.16
CA GLY A 542 29.69 5.98 -1.35
C GLY A 542 28.60 4.92 -1.14
N ILE A 543 27.68 4.75 -2.08
CA ILE A 543 26.64 3.72 -2.04
C ILE A 543 27.04 2.53 -2.91
N THR A 544 26.90 1.31 -2.38
CA THR A 544 27.03 0.09 -3.20
C THR A 544 25.71 -0.20 -3.89
N TYR A 545 25.65 -0.03 -5.21
CA TYR A 545 24.47 -0.40 -6.01
C TYR A 545 24.54 -1.89 -6.38
N LEU A 546 23.48 -2.63 -6.04
CA LEU A 546 23.36 -4.06 -6.33
C LEU A 546 22.23 -4.25 -7.37
N LEU A 547 22.59 -4.63 -8.59
CA LEU A 547 21.66 -4.68 -9.73
C LEU A 547 21.41 -6.14 -10.14
N ASP A 548 20.14 -6.54 -10.13
CA ASP A 548 19.73 -7.89 -10.53
C ASP A 548 19.46 -7.93 -12.03
N GLU A 549 20.47 -8.33 -12.80
CA GLU A 549 20.44 -8.49 -14.26
C GLU A 549 19.76 -7.30 -14.99
N PRO A 550 20.35 -6.09 -14.97
CA PRO A 550 19.71 -4.88 -15.49
C PRO A 550 19.49 -4.87 -17.02
N SER A 551 20.12 -5.81 -17.75
CA SER A 551 20.08 -5.92 -19.20
C SER A 551 18.86 -6.67 -19.78
N ALA A 552 18.07 -7.41 -19.00
CA ALA A 552 16.97 -8.15 -19.64
C ALA A 552 15.84 -7.27 -20.14
N GLY A 553 15.26 -7.73 -21.25
CA GLY A 553 14.24 -7.00 -21.98
C GLY A 553 14.78 -5.79 -22.73
N LEU A 554 16.11 -5.61 -22.82
CA LEU A 554 16.75 -4.70 -23.75
C LEU A 554 17.18 -5.44 -25.01
N SER A 555 17.08 -4.78 -26.16
CA SER A 555 17.69 -5.25 -27.41
C SER A 555 19.22 -5.15 -27.34
N GLN A 556 19.93 -5.96 -28.13
CA GLN A 556 21.41 -5.94 -28.17
C GLN A 556 21.98 -4.55 -28.48
N GLU A 557 21.30 -3.76 -29.29
CA GLU A 557 21.69 -2.38 -29.63
C GLU A 557 21.65 -1.41 -28.43
N ASN A 558 20.83 -1.71 -27.41
CA ASN A 558 20.62 -0.83 -26.26
C ASN A 558 21.52 -1.18 -25.05
N ILE A 559 22.17 -2.35 -25.05
CA ILE A 559 23.04 -2.80 -23.94
C ILE A 559 24.29 -1.92 -23.78
N PRO A 560 25.07 -1.59 -24.84
CA PRO A 560 26.29 -0.81 -24.68
C PRO A 560 26.08 0.59 -24.08
N ARG A 561 24.89 1.18 -24.26
CA ARG A 561 24.54 2.49 -23.70
C ARG A 561 24.24 2.40 -22.20
N LEU A 562 23.64 1.31 -21.75
CA LEU A 562 23.42 1.06 -20.32
C LEU A 562 24.76 0.95 -19.57
N ASP A 563 25.75 0.28 -20.17
CA ASP A 563 27.10 0.17 -19.59
C ASP A 563 27.77 1.54 -19.44
N SER A 564 27.67 2.38 -20.48
CA SER A 564 28.17 3.76 -20.45
C SER A 564 27.52 4.64 -19.38
N HIS A 565 26.32 4.27 -18.92
CA HIS A 565 25.65 4.96 -17.81
C HIS A 565 26.20 4.54 -16.46
N PHE A 566 26.51 3.26 -16.25
CA PHE A 566 27.11 2.81 -14.99
C PHE A 566 28.50 3.42 -14.78
N GLU A 567 29.29 3.56 -15.84
CA GLU A 567 30.59 4.24 -15.77
C GLU A 567 30.50 5.74 -15.43
N ARG A 568 29.36 6.38 -15.73
CA ARG A 568 29.09 7.79 -15.39
C ARG A 568 28.57 7.99 -13.96
N VAL A 569 28.10 6.94 -13.29
CA VAL A 569 27.67 7.02 -11.88
C VAL A 569 28.87 7.09 -10.93
N ASP A 570 30.05 6.65 -11.39
CA ASP A 570 31.31 6.69 -10.66
C ASP A 570 32.05 8.06 -10.69
N ARG A 571 31.59 9.02 -11.50
CA ARG A 571 32.11 10.40 -11.55
C ARG A 571 31.14 11.38 -10.90
#